data_AF-A0A7K9IG62-F1
#
_entry.id   AF-A0A7K9IG62-F1
#
_cell.length_a   1.000
_cell.length_b   1.000
_cell.length_c   1.000
_cell.angle_alpha   90.00
_cell.angle_beta   90.00
_cell.angle_gamma   90.00
#
_symmetry.space_group_name_H-M   'P 1'
#
loop_
_entity.id
_entity.type
_entity.pdbx_description
1 polymer ?
#
loop_
_entity_poly.entity_id
_entity_poly.type
_entity_poly.pdbx_seq_one_letter_code
_entity_poly.pdbx_strand_id
1 'polypeptide(L)'
;FAEAFEIVVRHARNFTNSMFRIYYQSMGPRALKFVGELFTDISLYILGSDISVNDMVNEFFDSLFPLVYSHLINPGFPSPSVEMTECLRAARRDLRVFGNYPKMMMTQVSKSLQATRVFLQALNLGIEVINTTEYLKFSKDCGRALLKMWYCSHCQGLLLAKPCAGYCRAVMQGCLAGILEIQNLWKEYIGSLEGLTRGMHGIYDMEHVLLSLFSVVRDAIVHVQKNEGKLSTAISRLCGHTQQRQIRSANYPDHLFTDKKALKVTHIEQEETLSSRRRELIAKLKSHSSFYSRLPEYICNHSSAVQNNTLCWNGQEVVERYSPQITRNGAKAQAGNHEVKIKGPEPVISQIIDKLKHINQLLRGMTLPHRKASGKAPEEEEEESGDCDDEDDCGRGSGDGELRVRNQLRFLA
;
A
#
# COMPACT_ATOMS: atom_id res chain seq x y z
N PHE A 1 -0.29 8.05 -7.64
CA PHE A 1 -0.04 7.47 -6.30
C PHE A 1 1.40 7.64 -5.84
N ALA A 2 2.42 7.29 -6.66
CA ALA A 2 3.82 7.50 -6.29
C ALA A 2 4.13 8.94 -5.84
N GLU A 3 3.80 9.94 -6.67
CA GLU A 3 3.94 11.36 -6.32
C GLU A 3 3.16 11.73 -5.04
N ALA A 4 1.96 11.18 -4.90
CA ALA A 4 1.10 11.45 -3.77
C ALA A 4 1.71 10.96 -2.44
N PHE A 5 2.44 9.84 -2.48
CA PHE A 5 3.19 9.32 -1.35
C PHE A 5 4.41 10.19 -1.00
N GLU A 6 5.16 10.66 -2.00
CA GLU A 6 6.27 11.61 -1.77
C GLU A 6 5.79 12.91 -1.11
N ILE A 7 4.61 13.39 -1.49
CA ILE A 7 3.98 14.55 -0.85
C ILE A 7 3.72 14.27 0.63
N VAL A 8 3.18 13.10 0.98
CA VAL A 8 2.93 12.73 2.38
C VAL A 8 4.23 12.62 3.18
N VAL A 9 5.26 11.98 2.63
CA VAL A 9 6.59 11.88 3.26
C VAL A 9 7.15 13.28 3.55
N ARG A 10 7.07 14.19 2.58
CA ARG A 10 7.51 15.59 2.73
C ARG A 10 6.74 16.30 3.84
N HIS A 11 5.43 16.12 3.94
CA HIS A 11 4.61 16.74 4.99
C HIS A 11 4.95 16.16 6.37
N ALA A 12 5.06 14.83 6.49
CA ALA A 12 5.44 14.16 7.73
C ALA A 12 6.81 14.64 8.24
N ARG A 13 7.79 14.77 7.34
CA ARG A 13 9.10 15.37 7.63
C ARG A 13 8.97 16.80 8.17
N ASN A 14 8.18 17.63 7.49
CA ASN A 14 7.98 19.02 7.88
C ASN A 14 7.26 19.17 9.23
N PHE A 15 6.26 18.33 9.51
CA PHE A 15 5.58 18.32 10.81
C PHE A 15 6.54 17.91 11.94
N THR A 16 7.35 16.87 11.70
CA THR A 16 8.33 16.40 12.68
C THR A 16 9.40 17.47 12.96
N ASN A 17 9.91 18.13 11.91
CA ASN A 17 10.83 19.25 12.05
C ASN A 17 10.21 20.44 12.79
N SER A 18 8.93 20.74 12.50
CA SER A 18 8.22 21.84 13.17
C SER A 18 7.99 21.55 14.65
N MET A 19 7.66 20.31 15.00
CA MET A 19 7.55 19.85 16.38
C MET A 19 8.86 20.11 17.14
N PHE A 20 10.01 19.72 16.58
CA PHE A 20 11.31 20.01 17.20
C PHE A 20 11.58 21.50 17.33
N ARG A 21 11.29 22.31 16.31
CA ARG A 21 11.50 23.76 16.36
C ARG A 21 10.62 24.47 17.39
N ILE A 22 9.39 23.99 17.61
CA ILE A 22 8.43 24.64 18.49
C ILE A 22 8.64 24.20 19.94
N TYR A 23 8.72 22.90 20.20
CA TYR A 23 8.74 22.33 21.56
C TYR A 23 10.15 22.08 22.10
N TYR A 24 11.16 21.96 21.21
CA TYR A 24 12.52 21.59 21.56
C TYR A 24 13.55 22.49 20.87
N GLN A 25 13.37 23.81 21.01
CA GLN A 25 14.11 24.86 20.28
C GLN A 25 15.64 24.65 20.27
N SER A 26 16.22 24.26 21.40
CA SER A 26 17.66 24.02 21.55
C SER A 26 18.17 22.80 20.77
N MET A 27 17.31 21.78 20.61
CA MET A 27 17.62 20.56 19.85
C MET A 27 17.28 20.69 18.36
N GLY A 28 16.37 21.60 18.00
CA GLY A 28 15.82 21.76 16.66
C GLY A 28 16.84 21.70 15.51
N PRO A 29 17.85 22.59 15.46
CA PRO A 29 18.80 22.65 14.34
C PRO A 29 19.55 21.34 14.09
N ARG A 30 19.91 20.59 15.15
CA ARG A 30 20.60 19.30 15.02
C ARG A 30 19.63 18.17 14.69
N ALA A 31 18.44 18.18 15.26
CA ALA A 31 17.41 17.17 15.01
C ALA A 31 16.95 17.13 13.53
N LEU A 32 17.00 18.28 12.83
CA LEU A 32 16.63 18.38 11.41
C LEU A 32 17.39 17.39 10.52
N LYS A 33 18.67 17.12 10.82
CA LYS A 33 19.49 16.17 10.06
C LYS A 33 18.93 14.75 10.17
N PHE A 34 18.73 14.28 11.40
CA PHE A 34 18.26 12.91 11.68
C PHE A 34 16.83 12.67 11.19
N VAL A 35 15.97 13.68 11.30
CA VAL A 35 14.62 13.65 10.72
C VAL A 35 14.71 13.57 9.19
N GLY A 36 15.62 14.33 8.57
CA GLY A 36 15.86 14.28 7.13
C GLY A 36 16.29 12.90 6.63
N GLU A 37 17.24 12.27 7.32
CA GLU A 37 17.75 10.92 7.03
C GLU A 37 16.63 9.88 7.11
N LEU A 38 15.90 9.82 8.24
CA LEU A 38 14.78 8.90 8.43
C LEU A 38 13.73 8.98 7.30
N PHE A 39 13.30 10.19 6.94
CA PHE A 39 12.28 10.34 5.88
C PHE A 39 12.84 10.09 4.48
N THR A 40 14.14 10.25 4.27
CA THR A 40 14.81 9.85 3.02
C THR A 40 14.81 8.32 2.88
N ASP A 41 15.15 7.60 3.95
CA ASP A 41 15.14 6.14 3.96
C ASP A 41 13.73 5.58 3.77
N ILE A 42 12.71 6.25 4.34
CA ILE A 42 11.30 5.91 4.10
C ILE A 42 10.94 6.07 2.61
N SER A 43 11.33 7.17 1.95
CA SER A 43 11.10 7.34 0.51
C SER A 43 11.81 6.24 -0.30
N LEU A 44 13.10 5.99 -0.02
CA LEU A 44 13.88 4.95 -0.69
C LEU A 44 13.26 3.55 -0.52
N TYR A 45 12.75 3.23 0.68
CA TYR A 45 12.04 1.98 0.93
C TYR A 45 10.80 1.83 0.04
N ILE A 46 9.99 2.88 -0.08
CA ILE A 46 8.78 2.88 -0.94
C ILE A 46 9.16 2.71 -2.41
N LEU A 47 10.26 3.32 -2.85
CA LEU A 47 10.80 3.20 -4.21
C LEU A 47 11.44 1.85 -4.52
N GLY A 48 11.60 0.97 -3.51
CA GLY A 48 12.01 -0.41 -3.70
C GLY A 48 13.40 -0.75 -3.19
N SER A 49 14.06 0.13 -2.42
CA SER A 49 15.29 -0.22 -1.72
C SER A 49 15.04 -1.27 -0.63
N ASP A 50 16.02 -2.14 -0.37
CA ASP A 50 15.94 -3.20 0.64
C ASP A 50 16.40 -2.74 2.03
N ILE A 51 16.10 -1.48 2.36
CA ILE A 51 16.41 -0.88 3.66
C ILE A 51 15.52 -1.52 4.73
N SER A 52 16.11 -1.91 5.85
CA SER A 52 15.37 -2.44 6.99
C SER A 52 14.67 -1.31 7.76
N VAL A 53 13.35 -1.43 7.92
CA VAL A 53 12.58 -0.47 8.73
C VAL A 53 13.04 -0.46 10.19
N ASN A 54 13.52 -1.60 10.69
CA ASN A 54 14.04 -1.65 12.04
C ASN A 54 15.34 -0.84 12.15
N ASP A 55 16.20 -0.90 11.13
CA ASP A 55 17.49 -0.22 11.16
C ASP A 55 17.33 1.29 11.01
N MET A 56 16.51 1.78 10.07
CA MET A 56 16.24 3.22 9.92
C MET A 56 15.67 3.84 11.21
N VAL A 57 14.78 3.13 11.92
CA VAL A 57 14.19 3.63 13.17
C VAL A 57 15.23 3.56 14.30
N ASN A 58 16.03 2.50 14.37
CA ASN A 58 17.11 2.39 15.34
C ASN A 58 18.14 3.50 15.15
N GLU A 59 18.63 3.72 13.94
CA GLU A 59 19.60 4.77 13.60
C GLU A 59 19.08 6.16 13.95
N PHE A 60 17.79 6.42 13.70
CA PHE A 60 17.14 7.65 14.12
C PHE A 60 17.20 7.84 15.65
N PHE A 61 16.81 6.83 16.44
CA PHE A 61 16.83 6.93 17.90
C PHE A 61 18.25 6.90 18.49
N ASP A 62 19.19 6.19 17.86
CA ASP A 62 20.61 6.19 18.18
C ASP A 62 21.20 7.60 18.01
N SER A 63 20.82 8.30 16.93
CA SER A 63 21.26 9.68 16.68
C SER A 63 20.54 10.70 17.58
N LEU A 64 19.28 10.46 17.92
CA LEU A 64 18.47 11.35 18.76
C LEU A 64 18.92 11.34 20.22
N PHE A 65 19.33 10.19 20.77
CA PHE A 65 19.59 10.07 22.20
C PHE A 65 20.72 10.97 22.73
N PRO A 66 21.92 11.05 22.10
CA PRO A 66 22.96 11.97 22.56
C PRO A 66 22.51 13.44 22.59
N LEU A 67 21.66 13.82 21.63
CA LEU A 67 21.07 15.16 21.58
C LEU A 67 20.09 15.39 22.74
N VAL A 68 19.22 14.42 23.02
CA VAL A 68 18.28 14.44 24.15
C VAL A 68 19.03 14.46 25.48
N TYR A 69 20.06 13.62 25.65
CA TYR A 69 20.86 13.55 26.86
C TYR A 69 21.51 14.91 27.20
N SER A 70 22.17 15.54 26.22
CA SER A 70 22.86 16.81 26.42
C SER A 70 21.95 18.00 26.77
N HIS A 71 20.69 17.97 26.33
CA HIS A 71 19.76 19.09 26.54
C HIS A 71 18.74 18.86 27.64
N LEU A 72 18.40 17.60 27.96
CA LEU A 72 17.32 17.26 28.88
C LEU A 72 17.76 16.45 30.10
N ILE A 73 18.90 15.77 30.08
CA ILE A 73 19.39 14.96 31.21
C ILE A 73 20.62 15.59 31.85
N ASN A 74 21.49 16.21 31.04
CA ASN A 74 22.72 16.85 31.50
C ASN A 74 22.86 18.29 31.00
N PRO A 75 21.86 19.17 31.24
CA PRO A 75 21.90 20.53 30.77
C PRO A 75 23.05 21.32 31.41
N GLY A 76 23.71 22.18 30.63
CA GLY A 76 24.78 23.06 31.11
C GLY A 76 26.19 22.47 31.13
N PHE A 77 26.35 21.19 30.77
CA PHE A 77 27.66 20.57 30.59
C PHE A 77 28.14 20.65 29.14
N PRO A 78 29.47 20.56 28.87
CA PRO A 78 30.00 20.52 27.52
C PRO A 78 29.34 19.42 26.68
N SER A 79 29.30 19.61 25.36
CA SER A 79 28.85 18.55 24.46
C SER A 79 29.62 17.25 24.73
N PRO A 80 28.94 16.08 24.73
CA PRO A 80 29.61 14.82 25.00
C PRO A 80 30.82 14.61 24.10
N SER A 81 31.89 14.01 24.63
CA SER A 81 33.01 13.54 23.81
C SER A 81 32.53 12.51 22.78
N VAL A 82 33.35 12.20 21.78
CA VAL A 82 33.04 11.18 20.78
C VAL A 82 32.81 9.82 21.47
N GLU A 83 33.67 9.47 22.44
CA GLU A 83 33.58 8.23 23.23
C GLU A 83 32.28 8.18 24.05
N MET A 84 31.92 9.28 24.72
CA MET A 84 30.66 9.37 25.47
C MET A 84 29.45 9.27 24.53
N THR A 85 29.50 9.90 23.36
CA THR A 85 28.43 9.82 22.34
C THR A 85 28.21 8.38 21.88
N GLU A 86 29.28 7.62 21.64
CA GLU A 86 29.18 6.22 21.24
C GLU A 86 28.66 5.32 22.36
N CYS A 87 29.10 5.57 23.60
CA CYS A 87 28.53 4.88 24.76
C CYS A 87 27.04 5.16 24.94
N LEU A 88 26.60 6.42 24.75
CA LEU A 88 25.19 6.78 24.81
C LEU A 88 24.38 6.00 23.75
N ARG A 89 24.87 5.90 22.50
CA ARG A 89 24.21 5.11 21.45
C ARG A 89 24.04 3.65 21.86
N ALA A 90 25.09 3.02 22.39
CA ALA A 90 25.03 1.65 22.88
C ALA A 90 24.03 1.52 24.05
N ALA A 91 24.17 2.36 25.07
CA ALA A 91 23.36 2.33 26.29
C ALA A 91 21.86 2.58 26.05
N ARG A 92 21.50 3.29 24.97
CA ARG A 92 20.09 3.55 24.62
C ARG A 92 19.26 2.25 24.54
N ARG A 93 19.83 1.19 23.97
CA ARG A 93 19.14 -0.11 23.72
C ARG A 93 18.98 -0.85 25.05
N ASP A 94 20.07 -0.97 25.80
CA ASP A 94 20.12 -1.72 27.06
C ASP A 94 19.24 -1.09 28.15
N LEU A 95 19.23 0.23 28.22
CA LEU A 95 18.44 0.97 29.21
C LEU A 95 16.99 1.23 28.77
N ARG A 96 16.61 0.86 27.53
CA ARG A 96 15.31 1.18 26.93
C ARG A 96 14.93 2.64 27.16
N VAL A 97 15.84 3.55 26.86
CA VAL A 97 15.73 4.99 27.18
C VAL A 97 14.40 5.60 26.75
N PHE A 98 13.96 5.26 25.53
CA PHE A 98 12.70 5.74 24.94
C PHE A 98 11.52 4.79 25.19
N GLY A 99 11.58 3.91 26.19
CA GLY A 99 10.51 2.98 26.51
C GLY A 99 10.15 2.03 25.35
N ASN A 100 8.84 1.91 25.05
CA ASN A 100 8.34 1.07 23.95
C ASN A 100 8.15 1.84 22.63
N TYR A 101 8.38 3.15 22.61
CA TYR A 101 8.07 4.00 21.45
C TYR A 101 8.88 3.62 20.18
N PRO A 102 10.20 3.31 20.24
CA PRO A 102 10.92 2.84 19.06
C PRO A 102 10.34 1.57 18.46
N LYS A 103 10.00 0.58 19.29
CA LYS A 103 9.40 -0.69 18.82
C LYS A 103 8.00 -0.49 18.24
N MET A 104 7.22 0.41 18.84
CA MET A 104 5.90 0.80 18.33
C MET A 104 6.03 1.46 16.94
N MET A 105 6.96 2.41 16.80
CA MET A 105 7.26 3.08 15.53
C MET A 105 7.72 2.07 14.47
N MET A 106 8.67 1.19 14.78
CA MET A 106 9.10 0.12 13.86
C MET A 106 7.92 -0.72 13.37
N THR A 107 7.03 -1.12 14.27
CA THR A 107 5.88 -1.97 13.93
C THR A 107 4.90 -1.25 13.01
N GLN A 108 4.55 0.01 13.32
CA GLN A 108 3.60 0.81 12.54
C GLN A 108 4.17 1.18 11.16
N VAL A 109 5.42 1.68 11.13
CA VAL A 109 6.10 2.03 9.87
C VAL A 109 6.29 0.79 9.01
N SER A 110 6.75 -0.33 9.58
CA SER A 110 7.01 -1.56 8.79
C SER A 110 5.72 -2.07 8.13
N LYS A 111 4.65 -2.21 8.91
CA LYS A 111 3.36 -2.68 8.40
C LYS A 111 2.76 -1.76 7.34
N SER A 112 2.78 -0.45 7.57
CA SER A 112 2.20 0.53 6.65
C SER A 112 3.00 0.66 5.35
N LEU A 113 4.33 0.65 5.43
CA LEU A 113 5.20 0.72 4.25
C LEU A 113 5.16 -0.57 3.41
N GLN A 114 5.11 -1.75 4.05
CA GLN A 114 4.96 -3.03 3.33
C GLN A 114 3.66 -3.06 2.52
N ALA A 115 2.53 -2.70 3.13
CA ALA A 115 1.24 -2.62 2.44
C ALA A 115 1.28 -1.63 1.28
N THR A 116 1.94 -0.48 1.48
CA THR A 116 2.10 0.56 0.45
C THR A 116 2.96 0.09 -0.73
N ARG A 117 4.08 -0.60 -0.47
CA ARG A 117 4.97 -1.13 -1.51
C ARG A 117 4.26 -2.16 -2.37
N VAL A 118 3.53 -3.09 -1.76
CA VAL A 118 2.76 -4.10 -2.50
C VAL A 118 1.59 -3.49 -3.25
N PHE A 119 0.90 -2.49 -2.67
CA PHE A 119 -0.12 -1.73 -3.39
C PHE A 119 0.45 -1.10 -4.67
N LEU A 120 1.60 -0.42 -4.60
CA LEU A 120 2.26 0.18 -5.76
C LEU A 120 2.70 -0.86 -6.80
N GLN A 121 3.32 -1.97 -6.36
CA GLN A 121 3.70 -3.06 -7.24
C GLN A 121 2.49 -3.64 -7.98
N ALA A 122 1.38 -3.83 -7.26
CA ALA A 122 0.14 -4.29 -7.85
C ALA A 122 -0.39 -3.30 -8.89
N LEU A 123 -0.35 -1.99 -8.65
CA LEU A 123 -0.76 -0.99 -9.63
C LEU A 123 0.12 -1.00 -10.89
N ASN A 124 1.43 -1.07 -10.72
CA ASN A 124 2.37 -1.14 -11.84
C ASN A 124 2.13 -2.38 -12.70
N LEU A 125 1.88 -3.54 -12.08
CA LEU A 125 1.51 -4.74 -12.82
C LEU A 125 0.16 -4.60 -13.52
N GLY A 126 -0.82 -3.94 -12.90
CA GLY A 126 -2.11 -3.66 -13.53
C GLY A 126 -1.95 -2.86 -14.83
N ILE A 127 -1.09 -1.85 -14.83
CA ILE A 127 -0.71 -1.08 -16.02
C ILE A 127 0.00 -1.97 -17.05
N GLU A 128 0.95 -2.81 -16.60
CA GLU A 128 1.67 -3.73 -17.48
C GLU A 128 0.72 -4.70 -18.20
N VAL A 129 -0.25 -5.27 -17.49
CA VAL A 129 -1.27 -6.19 -18.04
C VAL A 129 -2.09 -5.48 -19.12
N ILE A 130 -2.57 -4.27 -18.85
CA ILE A 130 -3.37 -3.49 -19.80
C ILE A 130 -2.54 -3.16 -21.05
N ASN A 131 -1.33 -2.61 -20.88
CA ASN A 131 -0.47 -2.26 -22.01
C ASN A 131 -0.12 -3.52 -22.84
N THR A 132 0.21 -4.62 -22.18
CA THR A 132 0.57 -5.87 -22.87
C THR A 132 -0.59 -6.42 -23.70
N THR A 133 -1.81 -6.39 -23.14
CA THR A 133 -3.01 -6.86 -23.86
C THR A 133 -3.46 -5.91 -24.96
N GLU A 134 -3.21 -4.60 -24.83
CA GLU A 134 -3.48 -3.59 -25.86
C GLU A 134 -2.63 -3.81 -27.12
N TYR A 135 -1.33 -4.10 -26.96
CA TYR A 135 -0.39 -4.28 -28.07
C TYR A 135 -0.27 -5.73 -28.57
N LEU A 136 -1.15 -6.65 -28.12
CA LEU A 136 -1.11 -8.04 -28.55
C LEU A 136 -1.43 -8.16 -30.04
N LYS A 137 -0.61 -8.92 -30.78
CA LYS A 137 -0.82 -9.14 -32.21
C LYS A 137 -1.73 -10.35 -32.43
N PHE A 138 -2.66 -10.21 -33.37
CA PHE A 138 -3.47 -11.35 -33.80
C PHE A 138 -2.62 -12.36 -34.59
N SER A 139 -2.88 -13.64 -34.36
CA SER A 139 -2.27 -14.72 -35.12
C SER A 139 -2.72 -14.70 -36.58
N LYS A 140 -1.92 -15.32 -37.48
CA LYS A 140 -2.31 -15.50 -38.90
C LYS A 140 -3.62 -16.27 -39.04
N ASP A 141 -3.89 -17.22 -38.13
CA ASP A 141 -5.14 -17.98 -38.09
C ASP A 141 -6.33 -17.08 -37.76
N CYS A 142 -6.20 -16.23 -36.74
CA CYS A 142 -7.20 -15.22 -36.43
C CYS A 142 -7.42 -14.25 -37.59
N GLY A 143 -6.36 -13.75 -38.23
CA GLY A 143 -6.47 -12.88 -39.39
C GLY A 143 -7.29 -13.50 -40.54
N ARG A 144 -7.09 -14.80 -40.81
CA ARG A 144 -7.90 -15.55 -41.79
C ARG A 144 -9.36 -15.66 -41.37
N ALA A 145 -9.64 -15.95 -40.11
CA ALA A 145 -11.00 -16.07 -39.60
C ALA A 145 -11.75 -14.72 -39.64
N LEU A 146 -11.08 -13.62 -39.27
CA LEU A 146 -11.62 -12.27 -39.38
C LEU A 146 -11.91 -11.88 -40.83
N LEU A 147 -11.00 -12.19 -41.76
CA LEU A 147 -11.23 -11.95 -43.19
C LEU A 147 -12.46 -12.72 -43.70
N LYS A 148 -12.59 -14.00 -43.30
CA LYS A 148 -13.73 -14.85 -43.64
C LYS A 148 -15.05 -14.30 -43.10
N MET A 149 -15.02 -13.77 -41.90
CA MET A 149 -16.19 -13.21 -41.24
C MET A 149 -16.65 -11.89 -41.87
N TRP A 150 -15.73 -10.99 -42.20
CA TRP A 150 -16.06 -9.63 -42.64
C TRP A 150 -16.19 -9.47 -44.15
N TYR A 151 -15.43 -10.22 -44.94
CA TYR A 151 -15.24 -9.90 -46.36
C TYR A 151 -15.50 -11.06 -47.32
N CYS A 152 -15.52 -12.32 -46.88
CA CYS A 152 -15.72 -13.44 -47.81
C CYS A 152 -17.11 -13.45 -48.46
N SER A 153 -18.15 -12.91 -47.82
CA SER A 153 -19.47 -12.74 -48.46
C SER A 153 -19.38 -11.86 -49.70
N HIS A 154 -18.58 -10.79 -49.65
CA HIS A 154 -18.39 -9.87 -50.78
C HIS A 154 -17.71 -10.57 -51.96
N CYS A 155 -16.73 -11.43 -51.68
CA CYS A 155 -16.06 -12.24 -52.71
C CYS A 155 -17.01 -13.25 -53.38
N GLN A 156 -18.11 -13.62 -52.72
CA GLN A 156 -19.17 -14.47 -53.26
C GLN A 156 -20.31 -13.68 -53.92
N GLY A 157 -20.17 -12.36 -54.08
CA GLY A 157 -21.20 -11.49 -54.65
C GLY A 157 -22.29 -11.04 -53.67
N LEU A 158 -22.16 -11.36 -52.38
CA LEU A 158 -23.12 -11.02 -51.32
C LEU A 158 -22.70 -9.76 -50.57
N LEU A 159 -22.68 -8.61 -51.28
CA LEU A 159 -22.15 -7.32 -50.76
C LEU A 159 -22.91 -6.74 -49.56
N LEU A 160 -24.15 -7.16 -49.32
CA LEU A 160 -24.98 -6.68 -48.20
C LEU A 160 -25.04 -7.67 -47.04
N ALA A 161 -24.46 -8.86 -47.19
CA ALA A 161 -24.52 -9.91 -46.18
C ALA A 161 -23.57 -9.60 -45.03
N LYS A 162 -24.16 -9.28 -43.88
CA LYS A 162 -23.49 -8.98 -42.61
C LYS A 162 -23.33 -10.25 -41.76
N PRO A 163 -22.24 -10.39 -40.97
CA PRO A 163 -22.02 -11.58 -40.15
C PRO A 163 -23.09 -11.73 -39.07
N CYS A 164 -23.48 -12.97 -38.79
CA CYS A 164 -24.34 -13.27 -37.65
C CYS A 164 -23.63 -12.91 -36.32
N ALA A 165 -24.34 -12.34 -35.34
CA ALA A 165 -23.73 -12.00 -34.05
C ALA A 165 -23.16 -13.22 -33.32
N GLY A 166 -23.81 -14.39 -33.41
CA GLY A 166 -23.29 -15.65 -32.86
C GLY A 166 -21.97 -16.08 -33.50
N TYR A 167 -21.87 -15.96 -34.83
CA TYR A 167 -20.66 -16.25 -35.57
C TYR A 167 -19.54 -15.27 -35.20
N CYS A 168 -19.87 -13.98 -35.11
CA CYS A 168 -18.94 -12.96 -34.68
C CYS A 168 -18.35 -13.26 -33.31
N ARG A 169 -19.20 -13.57 -32.32
CA ARG A 169 -18.75 -13.93 -30.97
C ARG A 169 -17.83 -15.14 -30.99
N ALA A 170 -18.14 -16.18 -31.76
CA ALA A 170 -17.31 -17.37 -31.88
C ALA A 170 -15.91 -17.03 -32.46
N VAL A 171 -15.85 -16.32 -33.58
CA VAL A 171 -14.56 -15.89 -34.17
C VAL A 171 -13.76 -15.02 -33.20
N MET A 172 -14.40 -14.02 -32.59
CA MET A 172 -13.74 -13.11 -31.64
C MET A 172 -13.23 -13.82 -30.39
N GLN A 173 -14.00 -14.76 -29.83
CA GLN A 173 -13.55 -15.59 -28.70
C GLN A 173 -12.34 -16.46 -29.07
N GLY A 174 -12.32 -17.04 -30.28
CA GLY A 174 -11.16 -17.79 -30.76
C GLY A 174 -9.92 -16.91 -30.94
N CYS A 175 -10.09 -15.72 -31.51
CA CYS A 175 -9.02 -14.73 -31.68
C CYS A 175 -8.45 -14.20 -30.35
N LEU A 176 -9.30 -14.04 -29.33
CA LEU A 176 -8.94 -13.48 -28.02
C LEU A 176 -8.70 -14.56 -26.95
N ALA A 177 -8.59 -15.84 -27.34
CA ALA A 177 -8.54 -16.97 -26.40
C ALA A 177 -7.46 -16.80 -25.31
N GLY A 178 -6.24 -16.42 -25.68
CA GLY A 178 -5.16 -16.17 -24.71
C GLY A 178 -5.46 -15.01 -23.75
N ILE A 179 -6.12 -13.95 -24.21
CA ILE A 179 -6.55 -12.83 -23.35
C ILE A 179 -7.68 -13.27 -22.42
N LEU A 180 -8.57 -14.14 -22.87
CA LEU A 180 -9.66 -14.67 -22.05
C LEU A 180 -9.15 -15.54 -20.89
N GLU A 181 -7.97 -16.17 -21.01
CA GLU A 181 -7.32 -16.85 -19.89
C GLU A 181 -6.94 -15.89 -18.75
N ILE A 182 -6.60 -14.63 -19.08
CA ILE A 182 -6.26 -13.58 -18.11
C ILE A 182 -7.48 -13.17 -17.27
N GLN A 183 -8.70 -13.29 -17.81
CA GLN A 183 -9.91 -12.74 -17.20
C GLN A 183 -10.14 -13.18 -15.74
N ASN A 184 -9.96 -14.46 -15.44
CA ASN A 184 -10.18 -14.96 -14.07
C ASN A 184 -9.14 -14.37 -13.11
N LEU A 185 -7.88 -14.32 -13.54
CA LEU A 185 -6.77 -13.75 -12.77
C LEU A 185 -6.89 -12.24 -12.60
N TRP A 186 -7.41 -11.53 -13.61
CA TRP A 186 -7.70 -10.10 -13.55
C TRP A 186 -8.79 -9.76 -12.54
N LYS A 187 -9.88 -10.53 -12.56
CA LYS A 187 -10.97 -10.39 -11.59
C LYS A 187 -10.47 -10.66 -10.16
N GLU A 188 -9.65 -11.70 -10.00
CA GLU A 188 -8.99 -12.03 -8.74
C GLU A 188 -8.08 -10.89 -8.29
N TYR A 189 -7.24 -10.36 -9.18
CA TYR A 189 -6.35 -9.24 -8.92
C TYR A 189 -7.08 -8.01 -8.40
N ILE A 190 -8.19 -7.60 -9.05
CA ILE A 190 -9.00 -6.47 -8.57
C ILE A 190 -9.58 -6.76 -7.18
N GLY A 191 -10.09 -7.98 -6.96
CA GLY A 191 -10.65 -8.38 -5.66
C GLY A 191 -9.59 -8.43 -4.53
N SER A 192 -8.41 -8.93 -4.83
CA SER A 192 -7.27 -8.99 -3.90
C SER A 192 -6.69 -7.61 -3.61
N LEU A 193 -6.60 -6.75 -4.62
CA LEU A 193 -6.20 -5.35 -4.45
C LEU A 193 -7.21 -4.59 -3.59
N GLU A 194 -8.50 -4.79 -3.82
CA GLU A 194 -9.57 -4.26 -2.96
C GLU A 194 -9.39 -4.76 -1.51
N GLY A 195 -9.12 -6.06 -1.32
CA GLY A 195 -8.84 -6.66 -0.02
C GLY A 195 -7.73 -5.94 0.74
N LEU A 196 -6.58 -5.71 0.08
CA LEU A 196 -5.46 -4.96 0.65
C LEU A 196 -5.89 -3.53 1.03
N THR A 197 -6.53 -2.80 0.10
CA THR A 197 -6.91 -1.39 0.35
C THR A 197 -7.90 -1.21 1.49
N ARG A 198 -8.80 -2.18 1.73
CA ARG A 198 -9.68 -2.18 2.93
C ARG A 198 -8.89 -2.35 4.22
N GLY A 199 -7.80 -3.11 4.19
CA GLY A 199 -6.89 -3.29 5.31
C GLY A 199 -5.97 -2.08 5.57
N MET A 200 -5.78 -1.19 4.59
CA MET A 200 -4.99 0.03 4.71
C MET A 200 -5.75 1.14 5.47
N HIS A 201 -5.98 0.91 6.76
CA HIS A 201 -6.59 1.86 7.70
C HIS A 201 -5.83 1.89 9.03
N GLY A 202 -5.91 2.99 9.77
CA GLY A 202 -5.27 3.17 11.07
C GLY A 202 -3.77 2.89 11.02
N ILE A 203 -3.31 1.87 11.76
CA ILE A 203 -1.89 1.48 11.86
C ILE A 203 -1.28 0.90 10.57
N TYR A 204 -2.09 0.65 9.55
CA TYR A 204 -1.66 0.20 8.22
C TYR A 204 -1.79 1.30 7.15
N ASP A 205 -2.42 2.43 7.47
CA ASP A 205 -2.52 3.55 6.53
C ASP A 205 -1.26 4.42 6.63
N MET A 206 -0.43 4.36 5.59
CA MET A 206 0.83 5.08 5.56
C MET A 206 0.64 6.59 5.75
N GLU A 207 -0.44 7.19 5.23
CA GLU A 207 -0.74 8.60 5.43
C GLU A 207 -0.87 8.92 6.94
N HIS A 208 -1.69 8.14 7.63
CA HIS A 208 -1.93 8.31 9.05
C HIS A 208 -0.67 8.03 9.89
N VAL A 209 0.04 6.95 9.59
CA VAL A 209 1.25 6.56 10.32
C VAL A 209 2.35 7.61 10.16
N LEU A 210 2.68 8.03 8.94
CA LEU A 210 3.75 9.00 8.73
C LEU A 210 3.40 10.37 9.32
N LEU A 211 2.17 10.83 9.11
CA LEU A 211 1.72 12.12 9.65
C LEU A 211 1.61 12.13 11.18
N SER A 212 1.56 10.97 11.85
CA SER A 212 1.56 10.86 13.31
C SER A 212 2.95 10.58 13.91
N LEU A 213 4.01 10.36 13.12
CA LEU A 213 5.34 10.07 13.67
C LEU A 213 5.86 11.18 14.60
N PHE A 214 5.53 12.44 14.34
CA PHE A 214 5.95 13.54 15.21
C PHE A 214 5.44 13.36 16.66
N SER A 215 4.23 12.82 16.85
CA SER A 215 3.66 12.62 18.19
C SER A 215 4.33 11.45 18.88
N VAL A 216 4.59 10.35 18.15
CA VAL A 216 5.35 9.20 18.66
C VAL A 216 6.74 9.61 19.13
N VAL A 217 7.45 10.43 18.35
CA VAL A 217 8.78 10.95 18.72
C VAL A 217 8.70 11.88 19.93
N ARG A 218 7.71 12.79 19.97
CA ARG A 218 7.50 13.68 21.13
C ARG A 218 7.24 12.87 22.40
N ASP A 219 6.34 11.89 22.33
CA ASP A 219 5.97 11.08 23.50
C ASP A 219 7.15 10.22 23.99
N ALA A 220 8.02 9.77 23.07
CA ALA A 220 9.29 9.14 23.41
C ALA A 220 10.22 10.08 24.18
N ILE A 221 10.34 11.35 23.78
CA ILE A 221 11.15 12.36 24.49
C ILE A 221 10.54 12.67 25.87
N VAL A 222 9.22 12.80 25.96
CA VAL A 222 8.51 13.00 27.24
C VAL A 222 8.75 11.82 28.19
N HIS A 223 8.82 10.59 27.67
CA HIS A 223 9.16 9.42 28.47
C HIS A 223 10.56 9.53 29.08
N VAL A 224 11.53 10.05 28.33
CA VAL A 224 12.88 10.30 28.84
C VAL A 224 12.86 11.34 29.96
N GLN A 225 12.16 12.46 29.77
CA GLN A 225 12.02 13.52 30.78
C GLN A 225 11.42 12.99 32.09
N LYS A 226 10.39 12.15 32.00
CA LYS A 226 9.76 11.53 33.18
C LYS A 226 10.69 10.59 33.94
N ASN A 227 11.71 10.04 33.29
CA ASN A 227 12.64 9.05 33.87
C ASN A 227 14.06 9.59 34.05
N GLU A 228 14.25 10.91 33.94
CA GLU A 228 15.56 11.58 33.90
C GLU A 228 16.49 11.14 35.04
N GLY A 229 16.04 11.19 36.30
CA GLY A 229 16.89 10.86 37.46
C GLY A 229 17.40 9.42 37.47
N LYS A 230 16.54 8.46 37.06
CA LYS A 230 16.92 7.04 36.95
C LYS A 230 17.91 6.83 35.81
N LEU A 231 17.65 7.48 34.67
CA LEU A 231 18.50 7.38 33.48
C LEU A 231 19.86 8.03 33.72
N SER A 232 19.92 9.23 34.31
CA SER A 232 21.16 9.93 34.63
C SER A 232 22.09 9.07 35.49
N THR A 233 21.54 8.42 36.53
CA THR A 233 22.28 7.52 37.41
C THR A 233 22.79 6.29 36.65
N ALA A 234 21.93 5.65 35.84
CA ALA A 234 22.30 4.46 35.07
C ALA A 234 23.35 4.75 34.00
N ILE A 235 23.23 5.88 33.30
CA ILE A 235 24.16 6.34 32.27
C ILE A 235 25.51 6.70 32.89
N SER A 236 25.50 7.41 34.02
CA SER A 236 26.74 7.76 34.74
C SER A 236 27.49 6.50 35.18
N ARG A 237 26.78 5.42 35.51
CA ARG A 237 27.40 4.12 35.84
C ARG A 237 27.94 3.39 34.61
N LEU A 238 27.22 3.43 33.49
CA LEU A 238 27.59 2.68 32.28
C LEU A 238 28.64 3.38 31.42
N CYS A 239 28.54 4.70 31.29
CA CYS A 239 29.40 5.52 30.44
C CYS A 239 30.40 6.37 31.23
N GLY A 240 30.34 6.36 32.56
CA GLY A 240 31.23 7.14 33.41
C GLY A 240 32.60 6.49 33.60
N HIS A 241 33.51 6.74 32.65
CA HIS A 241 34.95 6.68 32.91
C HIS A 241 35.65 7.92 32.36
N THR A 242 35.74 9.00 33.15
CA THR A 242 36.94 9.82 33.43
C THR A 242 36.59 11.19 34.05
N GLN A 243 37.27 11.48 35.16
CA GLN A 243 37.47 12.77 35.83
C GLN A 243 36.27 13.69 36.07
N GLN A 244 35.69 13.49 37.25
CA GLN A 244 34.95 14.48 38.00
C GLN A 244 35.85 15.70 38.32
N ARG A 245 36.03 16.61 37.36
CA ARG A 245 36.38 18.00 37.69
C ARG A 245 35.11 18.68 38.18
N GLN A 246 34.98 18.76 39.51
CA GLN A 246 34.03 19.66 40.15
C GLN A 246 34.33 21.09 39.68
N ILE A 247 33.54 21.60 38.74
CA ILE A 247 33.41 23.03 38.51
C ILE A 247 32.05 23.39 39.10
N ARG A 248 32.09 24.10 40.23
CA ARG A 248 30.91 24.79 40.77
C ARG A 248 30.50 25.86 39.77
N SER A 249 29.39 25.64 39.07
CA SER A 249 28.72 26.70 38.32
C SER A 249 27.65 27.34 39.18
N ALA A 250 27.62 28.66 39.18
CA ALA A 250 26.70 29.50 39.93
C ALA A 250 25.27 29.38 39.38
N ASN A 251 24.29 29.37 40.29
CA ASN A 251 22.87 29.47 39.98
C ASN A 251 22.59 30.74 39.18
N TYR A 252 21.95 30.59 38.02
CA TYR A 252 21.30 31.69 37.31
C TYR A 252 19.78 31.49 37.41
N PRO A 253 18.97 32.54 37.68
CA PRO A 253 17.54 32.37 37.82
C PRO A 253 16.90 32.04 36.48
N ASP A 254 16.02 31.06 36.54
CA ASP A 254 15.16 30.60 35.46
C ASP A 254 14.18 31.72 35.06
N HIS A 255 14.23 32.11 33.78
CA HIS A 255 13.20 32.93 33.16
C HIS A 255 12.85 32.30 31.81
N LEU A 256 11.66 31.70 31.74
CA LEU A 256 10.52 32.20 30.94
C LEU A 256 9.46 31.09 30.80
N PHE A 257 8.42 31.16 31.63
CA PHE A 257 7.11 30.66 31.25
C PHE A 257 6.66 31.44 30.00
N THR A 258 6.51 30.75 28.87
CA THR A 258 5.82 31.32 27.71
C THR A 258 4.52 30.57 27.48
N ASP A 259 3.47 31.21 27.99
CA ASP A 259 2.09 31.30 27.53
C ASP A 259 1.61 30.37 26.41
N LYS A 260 0.49 29.70 26.68
CA LYS A 260 -0.30 28.91 25.73
C LYS A 260 -0.94 29.84 24.70
N LYS A 261 -0.29 30.06 23.56
CA LYS A 261 -0.98 30.57 22.37
C LYS A 261 -1.60 29.43 21.59
N ALA A 262 -2.89 29.22 21.84
CA ALA A 262 -3.76 28.47 20.95
C ALA A 262 -3.85 29.20 19.60
N LEU A 263 -3.33 28.57 18.54
CA LEU A 263 -3.52 29.05 17.18
C LEU A 263 -4.95 28.71 16.75
N LYS A 264 -5.79 29.73 16.51
CA LYS A 264 -7.09 29.57 15.85
C LYS A 264 -6.86 29.11 14.42
N VAL A 265 -7.39 27.94 14.07
CA VAL A 265 -7.48 27.47 12.67
C VAL A 265 -8.91 27.65 12.19
N THR A 266 -9.05 28.49 11.17
CA THR A 266 -10.24 28.71 10.36
C THR A 266 -10.40 27.62 9.30
N HIS A 267 -11.65 27.18 9.13
CA HIS A 267 -12.27 26.53 7.97
C HIS A 267 -11.61 25.25 7.41
N ILE A 268 -12.34 24.13 7.58
CA ILE A 268 -12.13 22.84 6.92
C ILE A 268 -12.68 22.97 5.49
N GLU A 269 -11.80 22.94 4.50
CA GLU A 269 -12.18 22.52 3.15
C GLU A 269 -11.77 21.06 2.99
N GLN A 270 -12.62 20.30 2.32
CA GLN A 270 -12.56 18.85 2.21
C GLN A 270 -11.42 18.45 1.26
N GLU A 271 -10.22 18.30 1.81
CA GLU A 271 -9.03 17.97 1.02
C GLU A 271 -8.96 16.48 0.68
N GLU A 272 -8.52 16.18 -0.55
CA GLU A 272 -8.38 14.80 -1.04
C GLU A 272 -7.30 14.06 -0.24
N THR A 273 -7.69 12.96 0.40
CA THR A 273 -6.74 12.08 1.12
C THR A 273 -6.26 10.97 0.19
N LEU A 274 -5.14 10.33 0.52
CA LEU A 274 -4.75 9.11 -0.20
C LEU A 274 -5.83 8.03 -0.04
N SER A 275 -6.50 8.00 1.11
CA SER A 275 -7.62 7.10 1.36
C SER A 275 -8.82 7.33 0.44
N SER A 276 -9.21 8.58 0.14
CA SER A 276 -10.28 8.84 -0.83
C SER A 276 -9.87 8.43 -2.25
N ARG A 277 -8.64 8.75 -2.66
CA ARG A 277 -8.09 8.35 -3.98
C ARG A 277 -8.00 6.82 -4.13
N ARG A 278 -7.56 6.09 -3.10
CA ARG A 278 -7.55 4.61 -3.09
C ARG A 278 -8.97 4.07 -3.31
N ARG A 279 -9.97 4.58 -2.57
CA ARG A 279 -11.37 4.14 -2.70
C ARG A 279 -11.95 4.39 -4.08
N GLU A 280 -11.71 5.57 -4.64
CA GLU A 280 -12.17 5.93 -5.99
C GLU A 280 -11.54 5.02 -7.06
N LEU A 281 -10.23 4.77 -6.97
CA LEU A 281 -9.53 3.86 -7.88
C LEU A 281 -10.16 2.48 -7.85
N ILE A 282 -10.38 1.93 -6.66
CA ILE A 282 -10.97 0.59 -6.50
C ILE A 282 -12.38 0.54 -7.07
N ALA A 283 -13.21 1.57 -6.84
CA ALA A 283 -14.53 1.65 -7.44
C ALA A 283 -14.47 1.63 -8.98
N LYS A 284 -13.56 2.41 -9.56
CA LYS A 284 -13.32 2.44 -11.03
C LYS A 284 -12.83 1.08 -11.55
N LEU A 285 -11.87 0.44 -10.89
CA LEU A 285 -11.36 -0.88 -11.28
C LEU A 285 -12.44 -1.96 -11.21
N LYS A 286 -13.27 -1.97 -10.17
CA LYS A 286 -14.37 -2.93 -10.02
C LYS A 286 -15.37 -2.87 -11.16
N SER A 287 -15.69 -1.68 -11.66
CA SER A 287 -16.57 -1.55 -12.84
C SER A 287 -16.01 -2.21 -14.11
N HIS A 288 -14.69 -2.41 -14.16
CA HIS A 288 -13.96 -3.05 -15.27
C HIS A 288 -13.48 -4.47 -14.94
N SER A 289 -14.02 -5.12 -13.89
CA SER A 289 -13.59 -6.47 -13.49
C SER A 289 -13.81 -7.53 -14.57
N SER A 290 -14.81 -7.34 -15.43
CA SER A 290 -15.17 -8.26 -16.51
C SER A 290 -14.71 -7.79 -17.89
N PHE A 291 -13.77 -6.84 -17.95
CA PHE A 291 -13.32 -6.19 -19.18
C PHE A 291 -12.97 -7.19 -20.29
N TYR A 292 -12.04 -8.12 -20.03
CA TYR A 292 -11.57 -9.07 -21.04
C TYR A 292 -12.65 -10.04 -21.51
N SER A 293 -13.49 -10.57 -20.60
CA SER A 293 -14.62 -11.44 -20.99
C SER A 293 -15.65 -10.74 -21.87
N ARG A 294 -15.82 -9.43 -21.72
CA ARG A 294 -16.82 -8.65 -22.45
C ARG A 294 -16.33 -8.19 -23.83
N LEU A 295 -15.03 -8.23 -24.11
CA LEU A 295 -14.47 -7.75 -25.38
C LEU A 295 -15.10 -8.40 -26.62
N PRO A 296 -15.27 -9.75 -26.71
CA PRO A 296 -15.88 -10.36 -27.89
C PRO A 296 -17.30 -9.84 -28.16
N GLU A 297 -18.10 -9.73 -27.10
CA GLU A 297 -19.48 -9.24 -27.21
C GLU A 297 -19.51 -7.74 -27.53
N TYR A 298 -18.69 -6.95 -26.87
CA TYR A 298 -18.59 -5.50 -27.09
C TYR A 298 -18.24 -5.19 -28.55
N ILE A 299 -17.22 -5.86 -29.10
CA ILE A 299 -16.80 -5.67 -30.49
C ILE A 299 -17.92 -6.08 -31.45
N CYS A 300 -18.54 -7.24 -31.24
CA CYS A 300 -19.62 -7.70 -32.11
C CYS A 300 -20.87 -6.82 -32.05
N ASN A 301 -21.18 -6.24 -30.89
CA ASN A 301 -22.32 -5.33 -30.73
C ASN A 301 -22.10 -3.94 -31.36
N HIS A 302 -20.86 -3.46 -31.40
CA HIS A 302 -20.50 -2.17 -32.02
C HIS A 302 -20.06 -2.31 -33.48
N SER A 303 -20.00 -3.55 -33.99
CA SER A 303 -19.69 -3.85 -35.37
C SER A 303 -20.94 -3.95 -36.24
N SER A 304 -20.77 -4.10 -37.56
CA SER A 304 -21.89 -4.33 -38.49
C SER A 304 -22.50 -5.74 -38.37
N ALA A 305 -22.29 -6.48 -37.29
CA ALA A 305 -22.88 -7.80 -37.10
C ALA A 305 -24.38 -7.71 -36.82
N VAL A 306 -25.14 -8.65 -37.40
CA VAL A 306 -26.59 -8.73 -37.25
C VAL A 306 -26.95 -9.34 -35.90
N GLN A 307 -27.59 -8.55 -35.04
CA GLN A 307 -27.98 -8.95 -33.68
C GLN A 307 -29.30 -9.72 -33.63
N ASN A 308 -30.22 -9.39 -34.55
CA ASN A 308 -31.53 -10.02 -34.65
C ASN A 308 -31.42 -11.28 -35.53
N ASN A 309 -32.19 -12.32 -35.23
CA ASN A 309 -32.26 -13.58 -36.01
C ASN A 309 -32.89 -13.37 -37.41
N THR A 310 -32.29 -12.50 -38.21
CA THR A 310 -32.58 -12.25 -39.62
C THR A 310 -31.45 -12.87 -40.46
N LEU A 311 -31.70 -13.02 -41.77
CA LEU A 311 -30.72 -13.52 -42.74
C LEU A 311 -29.34 -12.87 -42.55
N CYS A 312 -28.35 -13.67 -42.16
CA CYS A 312 -27.00 -13.24 -41.81
C CYS A 312 -25.94 -14.24 -42.29
N TRP A 313 -24.72 -13.76 -42.46
CA TRP A 313 -23.59 -14.55 -42.93
C TRP A 313 -22.97 -15.41 -41.80
N ASN A 314 -22.87 -16.72 -42.01
CA ASN A 314 -22.26 -17.66 -41.06
C ASN A 314 -20.79 -18.03 -41.39
N GLY A 315 -20.19 -17.40 -42.39
CA GLY A 315 -18.85 -17.75 -42.89
C GLY A 315 -18.86 -18.60 -44.16
N GLN A 316 -20.00 -19.14 -44.58
CA GLN A 316 -20.11 -19.95 -45.79
C GLN A 316 -21.32 -19.58 -46.65
N GLU A 317 -22.46 -19.28 -46.02
CA GLU A 317 -23.70 -18.90 -46.68
C GLU A 317 -24.53 -17.94 -45.80
N VAL A 318 -25.67 -17.48 -46.34
CA VAL A 318 -26.63 -16.67 -45.60
C VAL A 318 -27.65 -17.60 -44.94
N VAL A 319 -27.79 -17.49 -43.63
CA VAL A 319 -28.69 -18.32 -42.81
C VAL A 319 -29.60 -17.45 -41.95
N GLU A 320 -30.74 -18.00 -41.53
CA GLU A 320 -31.64 -17.30 -40.59
C GLU A 320 -31.04 -17.22 -39.18
N ARG A 321 -30.28 -18.26 -38.78
CA ARG A 321 -29.61 -18.33 -37.47
C ARG A 321 -28.27 -19.04 -37.58
N TYR A 322 -27.29 -18.52 -36.86
CA TYR A 322 -26.01 -19.20 -36.67
C TYR A 322 -26.18 -20.37 -35.69
N SER A 323 -25.91 -21.59 -36.18
CA SER A 323 -25.72 -22.78 -35.35
C SER A 323 -24.25 -23.19 -35.48
N PRO A 324 -23.51 -23.36 -34.38
CA PRO A 324 -22.13 -23.85 -34.43
C PRO A 324 -22.11 -25.22 -35.12
N GLN A 325 -21.28 -25.38 -36.16
CA GLN A 325 -21.17 -26.65 -36.86
C GLN A 325 -20.50 -27.68 -35.94
N ILE A 326 -21.29 -28.63 -35.41
CA ILE A 326 -20.76 -29.83 -34.75
C ILE A 326 -20.37 -30.78 -35.87
N THR A 327 -19.07 -30.89 -36.18
CA THR A 327 -18.61 -31.93 -37.11
C THR A 327 -19.03 -33.30 -36.57
N ARG A 328 -19.93 -33.95 -37.30
CA ARG A 328 -20.32 -35.36 -37.13
C ARG A 328 -19.15 -36.25 -37.55
N ASN A 329 -18.08 -36.26 -36.75
CA ASN A 329 -17.04 -37.28 -36.77
C ASN A 329 -16.56 -37.44 -35.32
N GLY A 330 -16.97 -38.55 -34.70
CA GLY A 330 -16.66 -38.88 -33.32
C GLY A 330 -15.16 -39.10 -33.12
N ALA A 331 -14.49 -38.08 -32.60
CA ALA A 331 -13.24 -38.22 -31.87
C ALA A 331 -13.09 -36.99 -30.97
N LYS A 332 -13.38 -37.18 -29.67
CA LYS A 332 -13.09 -36.26 -28.55
C LYS A 332 -13.31 -34.77 -28.89
N ALA A 333 -14.50 -34.26 -28.59
CA ALA A 333 -14.80 -32.83 -28.62
C ALA A 333 -13.72 -32.07 -27.85
N GLN A 334 -12.74 -31.51 -28.56
CA GLN A 334 -11.87 -30.49 -28.01
C GLN A 334 -12.79 -29.33 -27.69
N ALA A 335 -12.80 -28.90 -26.42
CA ALA A 335 -13.55 -27.76 -25.91
C ALA A 335 -12.98 -26.41 -26.44
N GLY A 336 -12.63 -26.38 -27.73
CA GLY A 336 -12.04 -25.25 -28.44
C GLY A 336 -12.94 -24.79 -29.56
N ASN A 337 -12.98 -23.48 -29.75
CA ASN A 337 -13.77 -22.79 -30.77
C ASN A 337 -13.42 -23.32 -32.17
N HIS A 338 -14.39 -23.90 -32.89
CA HIS A 338 -14.14 -24.54 -34.20
C HIS A 338 -13.77 -23.53 -35.29
N GLU A 339 -14.09 -22.25 -35.09
CA GLU A 339 -13.87 -21.17 -36.06
C GLU A 339 -12.40 -20.70 -36.15
N VAL A 340 -11.60 -20.95 -35.12
CA VAL A 340 -10.19 -20.55 -35.05
C VAL A 340 -9.39 -21.67 -34.39
N LYS A 341 -8.30 -22.13 -35.02
CA LYS A 341 -7.37 -23.07 -34.38
C LYS A 341 -6.73 -22.41 -33.16
N ILE A 342 -7.14 -22.82 -31.97
CA ILE A 342 -6.58 -22.33 -30.71
C ILE A 342 -5.21 -22.99 -30.51
N LYS A 343 -4.14 -22.21 -30.62
CA LYS A 343 -2.82 -22.57 -30.10
C LYS A 343 -2.72 -22.10 -28.66
N GLY A 344 -1.81 -22.68 -27.88
CA GLY A 344 -1.54 -22.23 -26.51
C GLY A 344 -1.21 -20.73 -26.46
N PRO A 345 -1.34 -20.10 -25.28
CA PRO A 345 -1.13 -18.66 -25.11
C PRO A 345 0.26 -18.24 -25.60
N GLU A 346 0.35 -17.04 -26.18
CA GLU A 346 1.63 -16.47 -26.57
C GLU A 346 2.56 -16.37 -25.33
N PRO A 347 3.88 -16.54 -25.47
CA PRO A 347 4.80 -16.51 -24.33
C PRO A 347 4.65 -15.26 -23.45
N VAL A 348 4.34 -14.12 -24.08
CA VAL A 348 4.09 -12.83 -23.39
C VAL A 348 2.84 -12.92 -22.50
N ILE A 349 1.78 -13.57 -22.96
CA ILE A 349 0.55 -13.79 -22.17
C ILE A 349 0.82 -14.75 -21.01
N SER A 350 1.60 -15.81 -21.23
CA SER A 350 2.00 -16.72 -20.15
C SER A 350 2.80 -16.00 -19.05
N GLN A 351 3.72 -15.11 -19.42
CA GLN A 351 4.46 -14.29 -18.45
C GLN A 351 3.53 -13.39 -17.63
N ILE A 352 2.55 -12.74 -18.26
CA ILE A 352 1.56 -11.91 -17.57
C ILE A 352 0.70 -12.77 -16.62
N ILE A 353 0.29 -13.96 -17.06
CA ILE A 353 -0.46 -14.91 -16.23
C ILE A 353 0.34 -15.26 -14.96
N ASP A 354 1.63 -15.55 -15.09
CA ASP A 354 2.46 -15.91 -13.94
C ASP A 354 2.71 -14.73 -13.01
N LYS A 355 2.93 -13.52 -13.55
CA LYS A 355 3.01 -12.29 -12.76
C LYS A 355 1.71 -12.02 -11.98
N LEU A 356 0.55 -12.21 -12.63
CA LEU A 356 -0.76 -12.05 -11.99
C LEU A 356 -0.98 -13.08 -10.87
N LYS A 357 -0.61 -14.34 -11.08
CA LYS A 357 -0.68 -15.35 -10.02
C LYS A 357 0.20 -14.95 -8.82
N HIS A 358 1.43 -14.52 -9.09
CA HIS A 358 2.36 -14.11 -8.04
C HIS A 358 1.84 -12.92 -7.23
N ILE A 359 1.38 -11.84 -7.89
CA ILE A 359 0.86 -10.68 -7.17
C ILE A 359 -0.40 -11.03 -6.38
N ASN A 360 -1.27 -11.88 -6.91
CA ASN A 360 -2.50 -12.28 -6.22
C ASN A 360 -2.19 -13.07 -4.95
N GLN A 361 -1.19 -13.95 -5.01
CA GLN A 361 -0.69 -14.65 -3.84
C GLN A 361 -0.13 -13.68 -2.80
N LEU A 362 0.67 -12.69 -3.22
CA LEU A 362 1.24 -11.68 -2.33
C LEU A 362 0.16 -10.82 -1.66
N LEU A 363 -0.81 -10.32 -2.45
CA LEU A 363 -1.94 -9.52 -1.97
C LEU A 363 -2.82 -10.31 -0.98
N ARG A 364 -3.08 -11.59 -1.26
CA ARG A 364 -3.82 -12.48 -0.35
C ARG A 364 -3.07 -12.72 0.95
N GLY A 365 -1.75 -12.91 0.89
CA GLY A 365 -0.91 -13.06 2.09
C GLY A 365 -0.94 -11.83 3.00
N MET A 366 -1.06 -10.64 2.42
CA MET A 366 -1.19 -9.39 3.20
C MET A 366 -2.61 -9.12 3.69
N THR A 367 -3.61 -9.66 3.01
CA THR A 367 -5.01 -9.57 3.43
C THR A 367 -5.23 -10.61 4.52
N LEU A 368 -4.94 -10.27 5.78
CA LEU A 368 -5.19 -11.18 6.90
C LEU A 368 -6.63 -11.71 6.82
N PRO A 369 -6.86 -13.02 6.98
CA PRO A 369 -8.14 -13.49 7.43
C PRO A 369 -8.32 -12.88 8.81
N HIS A 370 -9.31 -12.00 8.98
CA HIS A 370 -9.91 -11.83 10.29
C HIS A 370 -10.18 -13.25 10.80
N ARG A 371 -9.53 -13.66 11.90
CA ARG A 371 -9.53 -15.03 12.41
C ARG A 371 -10.93 -15.63 12.27
N LYS A 372 -11.13 -16.50 11.26
CA LYS A 372 -12.12 -17.56 11.40
C LYS A 372 -11.53 -18.46 12.47
N ALA A 373 -12.02 -18.32 13.69
CA ALA A 373 -11.90 -19.39 14.67
C ALA A 373 -12.53 -20.63 14.03
N SER A 374 -11.70 -21.50 13.47
CA SER A 374 -12.11 -22.85 13.08
C SER A 374 -11.02 -23.81 13.56
N GLY A 375 -11.36 -24.49 14.63
CA GLY A 375 -10.64 -25.62 15.17
C GLY A 375 -11.53 -26.34 16.16
N LYS A 376 -12.67 -26.86 15.68
CA LYS A 376 -13.39 -27.93 16.37
C LYS A 376 -12.64 -29.23 16.05
N ALA A 377 -12.05 -29.84 17.06
CA ALA A 377 -11.96 -31.29 17.23
C ALA A 377 -12.08 -31.59 18.75
N PRO A 378 -12.68 -32.72 19.15
CA PRO A 378 -13.19 -32.95 20.50
C PRO A 378 -12.19 -33.68 21.41
N GLU A 379 -12.37 -33.47 22.73
CA GLU A 379 -11.89 -34.26 23.88
C GLU A 379 -10.35 -34.22 24.10
N GLU A 380 -9.77 -33.96 25.28
CA GLU A 380 -10.13 -34.31 26.67
C GLU A 380 -9.72 -33.19 27.66
N GLU A 381 -10.14 -33.39 28.91
CA GLU A 381 -10.22 -32.51 30.08
C GLU A 381 -8.89 -31.96 30.63
N GLU A 382 -8.91 -30.75 31.19
CA GLU A 382 -8.51 -30.46 32.58
C GLU A 382 -8.82 -28.99 32.94
N GLU A 383 -9.31 -28.83 34.17
CA GLU A 383 -9.90 -27.64 34.80
C GLU A 383 -8.86 -26.55 35.12
N GLU A 384 -9.21 -25.26 34.99
CA GLU A 384 -8.91 -24.28 36.04
C GLU A 384 -9.80 -23.03 35.95
N SER A 385 -10.48 -22.78 37.06
CA SER A 385 -11.38 -21.68 37.40
C SER A 385 -10.73 -20.30 37.33
N GLY A 386 -11.49 -19.29 36.89
CA GLY A 386 -11.11 -17.88 36.98
C GLY A 386 -12.32 -16.96 36.84
N ASP A 387 -13.14 -16.98 37.89
CA ASP A 387 -14.26 -16.08 38.17
C ASP A 387 -13.73 -14.65 38.34
N CYS A 388 -14.24 -13.68 37.58
CA CYS A 388 -13.98 -12.26 37.81
C CYS A 388 -15.23 -11.46 37.44
N ASP A 389 -15.85 -10.96 38.51
CA ASP A 389 -17.09 -10.22 38.62
C ASP A 389 -17.15 -8.90 37.83
N ASP A 390 -18.37 -8.60 37.40
CA ASP A 390 -18.85 -7.27 37.03
C ASP A 390 -18.90 -6.36 38.28
N GLU A 391 -18.49 -5.09 38.11
CA GLU A 391 -18.97 -3.86 38.78
C GLU A 391 -17.83 -2.80 38.88
N ASP A 392 -18.17 -1.58 38.44
CA ASP A 392 -17.55 -0.27 38.72
C ASP A 392 -16.15 0.13 38.15
N ASP A 393 -16.14 0.95 37.09
CA ASP A 393 -16.12 2.43 37.23
C ASP A 393 -15.98 3.12 35.86
N CYS A 394 -17.08 3.68 35.37
CA CYS A 394 -17.11 4.61 34.26
C CYS A 394 -16.93 6.04 34.80
N GLY A 395 -15.67 6.49 34.95
CA GLY A 395 -15.32 7.79 35.51
C GLY A 395 -14.35 8.63 34.66
N ARG A 396 -14.92 9.55 33.86
CA ARG A 396 -14.29 10.61 33.04
C ARG A 396 -13.01 11.28 33.59
N GLY A 397 -12.10 11.65 32.68
CA GLY A 397 -11.33 12.90 32.80
C GLY A 397 -10.01 12.97 32.02
N SER A 398 -10.02 13.35 30.75
CA SER A 398 -8.85 14.00 30.15
C SER A 398 -9.28 15.02 29.12
N GLY A 399 -9.10 16.29 29.51
CA GLY A 399 -9.34 17.46 28.68
C GLY A 399 -8.43 17.42 27.46
N ASP A 400 -9.10 17.32 26.32
CA ASP A 400 -8.55 17.34 24.99
C ASP A 400 -7.92 18.72 24.69
N GLY A 401 -6.62 18.71 24.46
CA GLY A 401 -5.84 19.83 23.92
C GLY A 401 -5.33 19.48 22.53
N GLU A 402 -6.20 18.94 21.68
CA GLU A 402 -5.90 18.56 20.30
C GLU A 402 -5.39 19.77 19.50
N LEU A 403 -4.13 19.69 19.05
CA LEU A 403 -3.73 20.38 17.83
C LEU A 403 -4.46 19.73 16.66
N ARG A 404 -5.61 20.27 16.27
CA ARG A 404 -6.28 19.84 15.04
C ARG A 404 -5.46 20.28 13.82
N VAL A 405 -4.97 19.28 13.09
CA VAL A 405 -4.12 19.40 11.90
C VAL A 405 -4.97 19.84 10.71
N ARG A 406 -4.50 20.87 9.99
CA ARG A 406 -5.03 21.28 8.69
C ARG A 406 -4.38 20.37 7.64
N ASN A 407 -5.09 19.33 7.19
CA ASN A 407 -4.65 18.49 6.08
C ASN A 407 -4.72 19.32 4.79
N GLN A 408 -3.60 19.93 4.42
CA GLN A 408 -3.43 20.55 3.11
C GLN A 408 -2.73 19.63 2.10
N LEU A 409 -3.40 18.56 1.65
CA LEU A 409 -2.92 17.74 0.53
C LEU A 409 -3.47 18.30 -0.78
N ARG A 410 -2.85 19.39 -1.25
CA ARG A 410 -3.02 19.81 -2.65
C ARG A 410 -2.21 18.89 -3.55
N PHE A 411 -2.87 17.89 -4.11
CA PHE A 411 -2.39 17.19 -5.30
C PHE A 411 -2.71 18.08 -6.51
N LEU A 412 -1.75 18.92 -6.89
CA LEU A 412 -1.85 19.63 -8.16
C LEU A 412 -1.80 18.57 -9.27
N ALA A 413 -2.82 18.57 -10.12
CA ALA A 413 -2.94 17.71 -11.30
C ALA A 413 -2.03 18.19 -12.44
#